data_AF-A0A3P7L8R5-F1
#
_entry.id   AF-A0A3P7L8R5-F1
#
_cell.length_a   1.000
_cell.length_b   1.000
_cell.length_c   1.000
_cell.angle_alpha   90.00
_cell.angle_beta   90.00
_cell.angle_gamma   90.00
#
_symmetry.space_group_name_H-M   'P 1'
#
loop_
_entity.id
_entity.type
_entity.pdbx_description
1 polymer ?
#
loop_
_entity_poly.entity_id
_entity_poly.type
_entity_poly.pdbx_seq_one_letter_code
_entity_poly.pdbx_strand_id
1 'polypeptide(L)'
;MSIAKCSEGDFRCGSGECIRPQQQCDGRRDCVDGSDEMNCKKCREGDFQCGNGECIRPQQRCDGRRDCVDGSDELNCTKCRDGDVRCGSGECIRPQQQCDGRQDCADGSDELNCAKCRDGDFRCSSGECIRPQQQCDGSRDCADGSDELNCATCLTGDFRCASGECVRLHQQCDGRPDCADGSDELNCSTSTFL
;
A
#
# COMPACT_ATOMS: atom_id res chain seq x y z
N MET A 1 67.44 -10.64 -10.64
CA MET A 1 66.73 -9.58 -9.90
C MET A 1 65.38 -10.14 -9.51
N SER A 2 65.23 -10.54 -8.24
CA SER A 2 63.98 -11.11 -7.72
C SER A 2 63.03 -9.96 -7.42
N ILE A 3 61.92 -9.87 -8.16
CA ILE A 3 60.80 -9.00 -7.80
C ILE A 3 60.25 -9.53 -6.48
N ALA A 4 60.26 -8.72 -5.43
CA ALA A 4 59.69 -9.06 -4.14
C ALA A 4 58.23 -9.50 -4.36
N LYS A 5 57.96 -10.80 -4.19
CA LYS A 5 56.61 -11.33 -4.19
C LYS A 5 56.05 -11.07 -2.80
N CYS A 6 54.95 -10.34 -2.71
CA CYS A 6 54.19 -10.22 -1.47
C CYS A 6 53.85 -11.62 -0.93
N SER A 7 53.78 -11.77 0.39
CA SER A 7 53.38 -13.03 1.00
C SER A 7 51.94 -13.39 0.61
N GLU A 8 51.61 -14.68 0.68
CA GLU A 8 50.30 -15.18 0.29
C GLU A 8 49.21 -14.53 1.16
N GLY A 9 48.41 -13.65 0.56
CA GLY A 9 47.36 -12.89 1.22
C GLY A 9 47.61 -11.38 1.31
N ASP A 10 48.85 -10.89 1.21
CA ASP A 10 49.15 -9.46 1.36
C ASP A 10 48.63 -8.62 0.17
N PHE A 11 48.17 -7.41 0.46
CA PHE A 11 47.76 -6.44 -0.56
C PHE A 11 48.99 -5.70 -1.10
N ARG A 12 49.10 -5.62 -2.43
CA ARG A 12 50.20 -4.93 -3.10
C ARG A 12 49.78 -3.52 -3.50
N CYS A 13 50.42 -2.53 -2.89
CA CYS A 13 50.26 -1.12 -3.22
C CYS A 13 50.65 -0.83 -4.69
N GLY A 14 50.08 0.22 -5.28
CA GLY A 14 50.50 0.75 -6.57
C GLY A 14 51.95 1.24 -6.58
N SER A 15 52.47 1.66 -5.42
CA SER A 15 53.88 2.02 -5.19
C SER A 15 54.82 0.81 -5.12
N GLY A 16 54.28 -0.41 -5.05
CA GLY A 16 55.04 -1.66 -5.03
C GLY A 16 55.29 -2.25 -3.64
N GLU A 17 54.90 -1.57 -2.57
CA GLU A 17 54.93 -2.08 -1.19
C GLU A 17 53.86 -3.14 -0.96
N CYS A 18 54.04 -3.99 0.06
CA CYS A 18 53.06 -5.00 0.48
C CYS A 18 52.58 -4.67 1.89
N ILE A 19 51.25 -4.58 2.08
CA ILE A 19 50.62 -4.35 3.38
C ILE A 19 49.72 -5.53 3.74
N ARG A 20 49.34 -5.63 5.01
CA ARG A 20 48.43 -6.69 5.46
C ARG A 20 47.03 -6.46 4.89
N PRO A 21 46.21 -7.52 4.70
CA PRO A 21 44.81 -7.38 4.27
C PRO A 21 43.99 -6.42 5.12
N GLN A 22 44.28 -6.36 6.43
CA GLN A 22 43.58 -5.52 7.40
C GLN A 22 43.89 -4.03 7.26
N GLN A 23 44.95 -3.71 6.52
CA GLN A 23 45.43 -2.34 6.24
C GLN A 23 44.90 -1.81 4.91
N GLN A 24 44.21 -2.65 4.13
CA GLN A 24 43.49 -2.19 2.97
C GLN A 24 42.16 -1.60 3.44
N CYS A 25 41.89 -0.33 3.10
CA CYS A 25 40.66 0.37 3.45
C CYS A 25 40.42 0.58 4.97
N ASP A 26 41.47 0.69 5.77
CA ASP A 26 41.33 0.86 7.23
C ASP A 26 41.17 2.35 7.63
N GLY A 27 41.11 3.24 6.64
CA GLY A 27 40.98 4.68 6.82
C GLY A 27 42.31 5.36 7.17
N ARG A 28 43.43 4.62 7.09
CA ARG A 28 44.78 5.13 7.26
C ARG A 28 45.54 4.94 5.96
N ARG A 29 46.46 5.87 5.70
CA ARG A 29 47.39 5.72 4.58
C ARG A 29 48.55 4.83 5.03
N ASP A 30 48.44 3.55 4.74
CA ASP A 30 49.48 2.55 4.90
C ASP A 30 50.30 2.34 3.62
N CYS A 31 49.73 2.57 2.43
CA CYS A 31 50.52 2.65 1.20
C CYS A 31 51.12 4.06 0.99
N VAL A 32 52.37 4.11 0.51
CA VAL A 32 53.07 5.38 0.23
C VAL A 32 52.33 6.25 -0.80
N ASP A 33 51.72 5.61 -1.80
CA ASP A 33 50.89 6.25 -2.82
C ASP A 33 49.41 6.39 -2.40
N GLY A 34 49.01 5.89 -1.23
CA GLY A 34 47.63 5.85 -0.75
C GLY A 34 46.72 4.90 -1.52
N SER A 35 47.28 3.96 -2.28
CA SER A 35 46.51 3.02 -3.11
C SER A 35 45.68 2.01 -2.31
N ASP A 36 46.03 1.76 -1.06
CA ASP A 36 45.24 1.02 -0.06
C ASP A 36 43.88 1.65 0.22
N GLU A 37 43.80 2.98 0.12
CA GLU A 37 42.59 3.77 0.34
C GLU A 37 41.91 4.20 -0.97
N MET A 38 42.54 3.92 -2.12
CA MET A 38 41.99 4.22 -3.44
C MET A 38 41.24 3.01 -3.99
N ASN A 39 40.01 3.24 -4.46
CA ASN A 39 39.12 2.19 -4.98
C ASN A 39 38.75 1.12 -3.92
N CYS A 40 38.64 1.55 -2.67
CA CYS A 40 37.95 0.74 -1.69
C CYS A 40 36.50 0.56 -2.12
N LYS A 41 36.05 -0.68 -2.38
CA LYS A 41 34.62 -1.00 -2.43
C LYS A 41 34.08 -0.73 -1.02
N LYS A 42 33.61 0.50 -0.77
CA LYS A 42 33.25 1.01 0.56
C LYS A 42 32.22 0.15 1.27
N CYS A 43 31.41 -0.59 0.52
CA CYS A 43 30.48 -1.58 1.04
C CYS A 43 30.76 -2.96 0.42
N ARG A 44 30.42 -4.01 1.17
CA ARG A 44 30.48 -5.40 0.68
C ARG A 44 29.69 -5.52 -0.62
N GLU A 45 30.08 -6.44 -1.49
CA GLU A 45 29.34 -6.70 -2.73
C GLU A 45 27.87 -7.06 -2.43
N GLY A 46 26.95 -6.19 -2.86
CA GLY A 46 25.51 -6.30 -2.61
C GLY A 46 24.95 -5.34 -1.57
N ASP A 47 25.78 -4.69 -0.75
CA ASP A 47 25.33 -3.72 0.26
C ASP A 47 25.05 -2.34 -0.35
N PHE A 48 24.08 -1.62 0.22
CA PHE A 48 23.74 -0.25 -0.18
C PHE A 48 24.59 0.76 0.57
N GLN A 49 25.10 1.75 -0.14
CA GLN A 49 25.87 2.84 0.44
C GLN A 49 24.98 4.08 0.63
N CYS A 50 24.83 4.49 1.88
CA CYS A 50 24.21 5.73 2.31
C CYS A 50 24.96 6.97 1.77
N GLY A 51 24.29 8.12 1.72
CA GLY A 51 24.87 9.42 1.31
C GLY A 51 26.03 9.88 2.20
N ASN A 52 25.99 9.53 3.49
CA ASN A 52 27.07 9.74 4.46
C ASN A 52 28.24 8.74 4.34
N GLY A 53 28.12 7.74 3.46
CA GLY A 53 29.11 6.70 3.23
C GLY A 53 28.97 5.43 4.08
N GLU A 54 27.98 5.38 4.99
CA GLU A 54 27.61 4.18 5.75
C GLU A 54 27.08 3.08 4.83
N CYS A 55 27.19 1.83 5.27
CA CYS A 55 26.76 0.67 4.50
C CYS A 55 25.68 -0.09 5.25
N ILE A 56 24.57 -0.33 4.58
CA ILE A 56 23.45 -1.12 5.09
C ILE A 56 23.17 -2.31 4.17
N ARG A 57 22.44 -3.30 4.68
CA ARG A 57 22.02 -4.43 3.85
C ARG A 57 21.07 -3.94 2.75
N PRO A 58 21.06 -4.56 1.56
CA PRO A 58 20.15 -4.14 0.49
C PRO A 58 18.66 -4.24 0.86
N GLN A 59 18.32 -5.04 1.87
CA GLN A 59 16.96 -5.19 2.41
C GLN A 59 16.52 -4.00 3.27
N GLN A 60 17.47 -3.21 3.77
CA GLN A 60 17.26 -2.00 4.59
C GLN A 60 17.15 -0.74 3.73
N ARG A 61 17.33 -0.86 2.40
CA ARG A 61 17.10 0.25 1.50
C ARG A 61 15.62 0.29 1.12
N CYS A 62 14.96 1.42 1.34
CA CYS A 62 13.54 1.60 1.03
C CYS A 62 12.64 0.65 1.83
N ASP A 63 12.98 0.40 3.10
CA ASP A 63 12.25 -0.53 3.96
C ASP A 63 11.23 0.16 4.90
N GLY A 64 11.12 1.49 4.76
CA GLY A 64 10.26 2.35 5.57
C GLY A 64 10.86 2.73 6.92
N ARG A 65 12.13 2.39 7.18
CA ARG A 65 12.86 2.74 8.40
C ARG A 65 14.10 3.53 8.02
N ARG A 66 14.50 4.44 8.92
CA ARG A 66 15.78 5.11 8.80
C ARG A 66 16.86 4.19 9.36
N ASP A 67 17.51 3.43 8.50
CA ASP A 67 18.70 2.64 8.79
C ASP A 67 20.00 3.45 8.56
N CYS A 68 20.03 4.37 7.59
CA CYS A 68 21.14 5.32 7.46
C CYS A 68 20.99 6.47 8.46
N VAL A 69 22.10 6.93 9.07
CA VAL A 69 22.06 8.11 9.96
C VAL A 69 21.50 9.36 9.26
N ASP A 70 21.79 9.51 7.97
CA ASP A 70 21.31 10.62 7.14
C ASP A 70 19.93 10.37 6.49
N GLY A 71 19.35 9.17 6.67
CA GLY A 71 18.07 8.76 6.07
C GLY A 71 18.09 8.62 4.55
N SER A 72 19.27 8.53 3.95
CA SER A 72 19.42 8.45 2.49
C SER A 72 18.99 7.11 1.87
N ASP A 73 18.89 6.07 2.69
CA ASP A 73 18.29 4.78 2.37
C ASP A 73 16.83 4.86 1.94
N GLU A 74 16.10 5.84 2.47
CA GLU A 74 14.69 6.06 2.18
C GLU A 74 14.46 7.16 1.12
N LEU A 75 15.53 7.65 0.48
CA LEU A 75 15.44 8.66 -0.58
C LEU A 75 15.54 8.03 -1.97
N ASN A 76 14.77 8.56 -2.93
CA ASN A 76 14.78 8.13 -4.35
C ASN A 76 14.54 6.62 -4.54
N CYS A 77 13.61 6.07 -3.77
CA CYS A 77 13.13 4.70 -3.91
C CYS A 77 12.32 4.56 -5.21
N THR A 78 13.01 4.16 -6.28
CA THR A 78 12.40 3.96 -7.61
C THR A 78 11.72 2.60 -7.75
N LYS A 79 12.07 1.64 -6.88
CA LYS A 79 11.44 0.33 -6.77
C LYS A 79 10.86 0.22 -5.37
N CYS A 80 9.54 0.18 -5.29
CA CYS A 80 8.86 -0.27 -4.08
C CYS A 80 9.23 -1.73 -3.82
N ARG A 81 9.15 -2.15 -2.56
CA ARG A 81 9.29 -3.56 -2.18
C ARG A 81 8.32 -4.40 -3.03
N ASP A 82 8.68 -5.65 -3.30
CA ASP A 82 7.78 -6.56 -4.01
C ASP A 82 6.41 -6.61 -3.31
N GLY A 83 5.39 -6.14 -4.02
CA GLY A 83 4.01 -6.06 -3.55
C GLY A 83 3.56 -4.67 -3.12
N ASP A 84 4.44 -3.71 -2.87
CA ASP A 84 4.05 -2.35 -2.47
C ASP A 84 3.59 -1.50 -3.68
N VAL A 85 2.71 -0.53 -3.40
CA VAL A 85 2.10 0.35 -4.39
C VAL A 85 2.90 1.64 -4.48
N ARG A 86 3.18 2.08 -5.70
CA ARG A 86 3.92 3.32 -5.95
C ARG A 86 2.96 4.49 -6.17
N CYS A 87 3.12 5.54 -5.36
CA CYS A 87 2.44 6.82 -5.51
C CYS A 87 2.95 7.58 -6.74
N GLY A 88 2.14 8.49 -7.27
CA GLY A 88 2.51 9.46 -8.31
C GLY A 88 3.65 10.38 -7.89
N SER A 89 3.71 10.74 -6.59
CA SER A 89 4.81 11.49 -5.96
C SER A 89 6.09 10.68 -5.77
N GLY A 90 6.01 9.36 -5.91
CA GLY A 90 7.16 8.45 -5.96
C GLY A 90 7.45 7.69 -4.67
N GLU A 91 6.77 7.98 -3.56
CA GLU A 91 6.78 7.14 -2.37
C GLU A 91 6.04 5.81 -2.58
N CYS A 92 6.26 4.90 -1.64
CA CYS A 92 5.71 3.56 -1.66
C CYS A 92 4.84 3.35 -0.43
N ILE A 93 3.64 2.82 -0.66
CA ILE A 93 2.67 2.49 0.38
C ILE A 93 2.35 1.00 0.33
N ARG A 94 1.79 0.48 1.42
CA ARG A 94 1.32 -0.91 1.42
C ARG A 94 0.09 -1.06 0.52
N PRO A 95 -0.18 -2.23 -0.05
CA PRO A 95 -1.41 -2.48 -0.82
C PRO A 95 -2.70 -2.17 -0.09
N GLN A 96 -2.67 -2.25 1.24
CA GLN A 96 -3.81 -2.00 2.11
C GLN A 96 -4.13 -0.50 2.26
N GLN A 97 -3.17 0.36 1.92
CA GLN A 97 -3.26 1.82 1.94
C GLN A 97 -3.67 2.38 0.58
N GLN A 98 -3.72 1.54 -0.47
CA GLN A 98 -4.27 1.97 -1.74
C GLN A 98 -5.80 1.90 -1.65
N CYS A 99 -6.49 3.01 -1.88
CA CYS A 99 -7.95 3.10 -1.86
C CYS A 99 -8.56 2.78 -0.48
N ASP A 100 -7.93 3.26 0.60
CA ASP A 100 -8.36 2.98 1.98
C ASP A 100 -9.19 4.13 2.59
N GLY A 101 -9.43 5.19 1.82
CA GLY A 101 -10.16 6.39 2.24
C GLY A 101 -9.29 7.39 3.00
N ARG A 102 -7.97 7.18 3.07
CA ARG A 102 -7.00 8.09 3.67
C ARG A 102 -5.97 8.50 2.64
N GLN A 103 -5.45 9.70 2.79
CA GLN A 103 -4.33 10.17 2.00
C GLN A 103 -3.03 9.64 2.64
N ASP A 104 -2.56 8.50 2.15
CA ASP A 104 -1.25 7.91 2.47
C ASP A 104 -0.17 8.37 1.46
N CYS A 105 -0.52 8.69 0.21
CA CYS A 105 0.40 9.37 -0.71
C CYS A 105 0.43 10.88 -0.47
N ALA A 106 1.61 11.50 -0.61
CA ALA A 106 1.81 12.94 -0.49
C ALA A 106 1.02 13.74 -1.54
N ASP A 107 0.81 13.15 -2.73
CA ASP A 107 -0.02 13.70 -3.81
C ASP A 107 -1.48 13.20 -3.78
N GLY A 108 -1.83 12.30 -2.85
CA GLY A 108 -3.15 11.65 -2.77
C GLY A 108 -3.47 10.70 -3.91
N SER A 109 -2.46 10.27 -4.67
CA SER A 109 -2.65 9.38 -5.83
C SER A 109 -3.08 7.96 -5.49
N ASP A 110 -2.89 7.52 -4.25
CA ASP A 110 -3.44 6.30 -3.68
C ASP A 110 -4.96 6.24 -3.71
N GLU A 111 -5.61 7.39 -3.59
CA GLU A 111 -7.06 7.53 -3.60
C GLU A 111 -7.60 7.95 -4.98
N LEU A 112 -6.73 8.10 -5.99
CA LEU A 112 -7.12 8.43 -7.35
C LEU A 112 -7.31 7.17 -8.20
N ASN A 113 -8.39 7.14 -8.98
CA ASN A 113 -8.69 6.04 -9.90
C ASN A 113 -8.74 4.66 -9.23
N CYS A 114 -9.36 4.59 -8.04
CA CYS A 114 -9.75 3.35 -7.37
C CYS A 114 -10.83 2.59 -8.18
N ALA A 115 -10.42 2.05 -9.33
CA ALA A 115 -11.29 1.31 -10.23
C ALA A 115 -11.60 -0.10 -9.70
N LYS A 116 -10.80 -0.58 -8.74
CA LYS A 116 -11.00 -1.86 -8.05
C LYS A 116 -11.37 -1.54 -6.61
N CYS A 117 -12.66 -1.65 -6.32
CA CYS A 117 -13.07 -1.84 -4.94
C CYS A 117 -12.39 -3.08 -4.40
N ARG A 118 -12.18 -3.13 -3.08
CA ARG A 118 -11.69 -4.33 -2.40
C ARG A 118 -12.52 -5.53 -2.83
N ASP A 119 -11.92 -6.72 -2.88
CA ASP A 119 -12.66 -7.94 -3.21
C ASP A 119 -13.90 -8.08 -2.30
N GLY A 120 -15.09 -7.98 -2.92
CA GLY A 120 -16.38 -8.05 -2.24
C GLY A 120 -17.10 -6.72 -2.01
N ASP A 121 -16.45 -5.58 -2.22
CA ASP A 121 -17.08 -4.26 -2.09
C ASP A 121 -17.89 -3.89 -3.34
N PHE A 122 -19.00 -3.17 -3.13
CA PHE A 122 -19.86 -2.69 -4.21
C PHE A 122 -19.30 -1.38 -4.77
N ARG A 123 -19.26 -1.28 -6.10
CA ARG A 123 -18.81 -0.07 -6.79
C ARG A 123 -19.98 0.79 -7.21
N CYS A 124 -20.09 1.97 -6.62
CA CYS A 124 -21.02 3.01 -7.03
C CYS A 124 -20.78 3.42 -8.49
N SER A 125 -21.82 3.85 -9.18
CA SER A 125 -21.69 4.41 -10.54
C SER A 125 -20.92 5.74 -10.54
N SER A 126 -20.95 6.48 -9.43
CA SER A 126 -20.10 7.63 -9.13
C SER A 126 -18.61 7.29 -8.97
N GLY A 127 -18.27 6.01 -8.82
CA GLY A 127 -16.91 5.51 -8.73
C GLY A 127 -16.43 5.18 -7.31
N GLU A 128 -17.21 5.55 -6.29
CA GLU A 128 -16.91 5.20 -4.89
C GLU A 128 -17.13 3.71 -4.61
N CYS A 129 -16.55 3.23 -3.52
CA CYS A 129 -16.66 1.84 -3.09
C CYS A 129 -17.27 1.81 -1.70
N ILE A 130 -18.33 1.01 -1.55
CA ILE A 130 -19.01 0.81 -0.27
C ILE A 130 -18.95 -0.66 0.10
N ARG A 131 -19.16 -0.96 1.39
CA ARG A 131 -19.24 -2.34 1.84
C ARG A 131 -20.45 -3.02 1.20
N PRO A 132 -20.41 -4.33 0.94
CA PRO A 132 -21.56 -5.04 0.38
C PRO A 132 -22.81 -5.01 1.29
N GLN A 133 -22.65 -4.68 2.56
CA GLN A 133 -23.74 -4.50 3.54
C GLN A 133 -24.49 -3.17 3.37
N GLN A 134 -23.84 -2.20 2.73
CA GLN A 134 -24.38 -0.86 2.42
C GLN A 134 -25.05 -0.84 1.05
N GLN A 135 -25.03 -1.96 0.32
CA GLN A 135 -25.79 -2.08 -0.91
C GLN A 135 -27.21 -2.49 -0.57
N CYS A 136 -28.22 -1.71 -1.01
CA CYS A 136 -29.64 -1.99 -0.77
C CYS A 136 -30.00 -1.99 0.72
N ASP A 137 -29.42 -1.09 1.51
CA ASP A 137 -29.61 -1.04 2.96
C ASP A 137 -30.65 0.00 3.41
N GLY A 138 -31.22 0.74 2.45
CA GLY A 138 -32.17 1.83 2.66
C GLY A 138 -31.50 3.19 2.95
N SER A 139 -30.17 3.26 2.94
CA SER A 139 -29.37 4.46 3.12
C SER A 139 -28.67 4.83 1.83
N ARG A 140 -28.47 6.13 1.61
CA ARG A 140 -27.66 6.62 0.49
C ARG A 140 -26.21 6.70 0.92
N ASP A 141 -25.46 5.61 0.75
CA ASP A 141 -24.02 5.53 0.98
C ASP A 141 -23.24 5.96 -0.26
N CYS A 142 -23.76 5.74 -1.48
CA CYS A 142 -23.15 6.31 -2.68
C CYS A 142 -23.51 7.79 -2.87
N ALA A 143 -22.53 8.59 -3.31
CA ALA A 143 -22.74 10.01 -3.66
C ALA A 143 -23.85 10.22 -4.71
N ASP A 144 -24.04 9.26 -5.61
CA ASP A 144 -25.10 9.24 -6.63
C ASP A 144 -26.34 8.39 -6.24
N GLY A 145 -26.33 7.72 -5.08
CA GLY A 145 -27.38 6.83 -4.63
C GLY A 145 -27.53 5.55 -5.44
N SER A 146 -26.48 5.17 -6.18
CA SER A 146 -26.50 4.00 -7.06
C SER A 146 -26.48 2.65 -6.33
N ASP A 147 -26.13 2.65 -5.05
CA ASP A 147 -26.25 1.55 -4.09
C ASP A 147 -27.68 1.11 -3.84
N GLU A 148 -28.63 2.03 -3.92
CA GLU A 148 -30.05 1.77 -3.70
C GLU A 148 -30.81 1.55 -5.02
N LEU A 149 -30.11 1.52 -6.16
CA LEU A 149 -30.73 1.32 -7.48
C LEU A 149 -30.64 -0.15 -7.92
N ASN A 150 -31.73 -0.67 -8.48
CA ASN A 150 -31.83 -2.02 -9.06
C ASN A 150 -31.55 -3.16 -8.05
N CYS A 151 -32.00 -3.02 -6.81
CA CYS A 151 -32.05 -4.11 -5.84
C CYS A 151 -33.02 -5.20 -6.32
N ALA A 152 -32.50 -6.16 -7.08
CA ALA A 152 -33.29 -7.20 -7.73
C ALA A 152 -33.85 -8.23 -6.74
N THR A 153 -33.36 -8.24 -5.50
CA THR A 153 -33.75 -9.19 -4.46
C THR A 153 -33.66 -8.48 -3.13
N CYS A 154 -34.81 -8.19 -2.51
CA CYS A 154 -34.86 -7.73 -1.13
C CYS A 154 -34.12 -8.74 -0.23
N LEU A 155 -33.57 -8.29 0.90
CA LEU A 155 -32.96 -9.23 1.84
C LEU A 155 -33.95 -10.35 2.18
N THR A 156 -33.41 -11.54 2.48
CA THR A 156 -34.22 -12.68 2.89
C THR A 156 -35.07 -12.29 4.11
N GLY A 157 -36.37 -12.11 3.91
CA GLY A 157 -37.28 -11.65 4.96
C GLY A 157 -37.69 -10.18 4.88
N ASP A 158 -37.55 -9.54 3.72
CA ASP A 158 -38.14 -8.24 3.42
C ASP A 158 -39.28 -8.37 2.39
N PHE A 159 -40.24 -7.46 2.45
CA PHE A 159 -41.35 -7.35 1.51
C PHE A 159 -40.95 -6.44 0.34
N ARG A 160 -41.19 -6.92 -0.88
CA ARG A 160 -40.94 -6.14 -2.09
C ARG A 160 -42.20 -5.37 -2.49
N CYS A 161 -42.11 -4.05 -2.46
CA CYS A 161 -43.13 -3.14 -2.95
C CYS A 161 -43.37 -3.34 -4.45
N ALA A 162 -44.58 -3.07 -4.94
CA ALA A 162 -44.87 -3.09 -6.38
C ALA A 162 -44.15 -1.96 -7.14
N SER A 163 -43.82 -0.86 -6.45
CA SER A 163 -42.94 0.22 -6.90
C SER A 163 -41.47 -0.20 -7.07
N GLY A 164 -41.07 -1.36 -6.55
CA GLY A 164 -39.72 -1.91 -6.68
C GLY A 164 -38.84 -1.75 -5.45
N GLU A 165 -39.24 -0.89 -4.50
CA GLU A 165 -38.60 -0.70 -3.20
C GLU A 165 -38.71 -1.96 -2.31
N CYS A 166 -37.88 -2.06 -1.29
CA CYS A 166 -37.93 -3.11 -0.28
C CYS A 166 -38.22 -2.50 1.10
N VAL A 167 -39.20 -3.04 1.80
CA VAL A 167 -39.52 -2.68 3.18
C VAL A 167 -39.37 -3.90 4.08
N ARG A 168 -39.10 -3.70 5.37
CA ARG A 168 -38.93 -4.84 6.28
C ARG A 168 -40.25 -5.59 6.44
N LEU A 169 -40.22 -6.90 6.70
CA LEU A 169 -41.47 -7.67 6.91
C LEU A 169 -42.37 -7.12 8.04
N HIS A 170 -41.81 -6.45 9.05
CA HIS A 170 -42.61 -5.84 10.12
C HIS A 170 -43.31 -4.53 9.73
N GLN A 171 -42.92 -3.94 8.59
CA GLN A 171 -43.52 -2.77 7.97
C GLN A 171 -44.65 -3.17 7.01
N GLN A 172 -44.73 -4.45 6.65
CA GLN A 172 -45.87 -4.94 5.90
C GLN A 172 -47.10 -5.02 6.81
N CYS A 173 -48.18 -4.31 6.46
CA CYS A 173 -49.45 -4.29 7.19
C CYS A 173 -49.33 -3.71 8.61
N ASP A 174 -48.48 -2.69 8.80
CA ASP A 174 -48.27 -2.03 10.08
C ASP A 174 -49.19 -0.80 10.27
N GLY A 175 -49.99 -0.47 9.24
CA GLY A 175 -50.90 0.66 9.23
C GLY A 175 -50.27 1.97 8.74
N ARG A 176 -49.03 1.94 8.25
CA ARG A 176 -48.31 3.09 7.69
C ARG A 176 -47.82 2.74 6.29
N PRO A 177 -48.00 3.64 5.30
CA PRO A 177 -47.43 3.43 3.97
C PRO A 177 -45.91 3.68 4.02
N ASP A 178 -45.13 2.61 4.06
CA ASP A 178 -43.68 2.62 3.96
C ASP A 178 -43.21 2.45 2.51
N CYS A 179 -44.01 1.82 1.65
CA CYS A 179 -43.76 1.83 0.21
C CYS A 179 -44.15 3.18 -0.42
N ALA A 180 -43.41 3.61 -1.45
CA ALA A 180 -43.74 4.82 -2.22
C ALA A 180 -45.11 4.75 -2.91
N ASP A 181 -45.60 3.55 -3.21
CA ASP A 181 -46.92 3.26 -3.77
C ASP A 181 -47.93 2.73 -2.72
N GLY A 182 -47.53 2.64 -1.45
CA GLY A 182 -48.34 2.10 -0.35
C GLY A 182 -48.72 0.62 -0.52
N SER A 183 -47.97 -0.13 -1.35
CA SER A 183 -48.29 -1.52 -1.67
C SER A 183 -48.09 -2.52 -0.52
N ASP A 184 -47.32 -2.13 0.50
CA ASP A 184 -47.15 -2.80 1.79
C ASP A 184 -48.43 -2.87 2.62
N GLU A 185 -49.35 -1.93 2.44
CA GLU A 185 -50.62 -1.85 3.15
C GLU A 185 -51.81 -2.44 2.36
N LEU A 186 -51.54 -3.04 1.19
CA LEU A 186 -52.54 -3.65 0.33
C LEU A 186 -52.68 -5.15 0.61
N ASN A 187 -53.93 -5.64 0.65
CA ASN A 187 -54.28 -7.06 0.90
C ASN A 187 -53.84 -7.61 2.27
N CYS A 188 -53.71 -6.73 3.27
CA CYS A 188 -53.59 -7.14 4.65
C CYS A 188 -54.86 -7.89 5.08
N SER A 189 -54.73 -9.20 5.24
CA SER A 189 -55.82 -10.02 5.79
C SER A 189 -56.08 -9.50 7.19
N THR A 190 -57.20 -8.79 7.37
CA THR A 190 -57.59 -8.17 8.63
C THR A 190 -57.62 -9.22 9.75
N SER A 191 -56.51 -9.39 10.48
CA SER A 191 -56.52 -10.04 11.77
C SER A 191 -57.05 -9.01 12.76
N THR A 192 -58.38 -8.95 12.76
CA THR A 192 -59.26 -8.62 13.86
C THR A 192 -58.51 -8.42 15.19
N PHE A 193 -58.50 -7.18 15.66
CA PHE A 193 -58.33 -6.85 17.07
C PHE A 193 -59.23 -7.78 17.90
N LEU A 194 -58.61 -8.66 18.71
CA LEU A 194 -59.21 -9.22 19.91
C LEU A 194 -58.38 -8.75 21.11
#